data_AF-A0A9E3F1A4-F1
#
_entry.id   AF-A0A9E3F1A4-F1
#
_cell.length_a   1.000
_cell.length_b   1.000
_cell.length_c   1.000
_cell.angle_alpha   90.00
_cell.angle_beta   90.00
_cell.angle_gamma   90.00
#
_symmetry.space_group_name_H-M   'P 1'
#
loop_
_entity.id
_entity.type
_entity.pdbx_description
1 polymer ?
#
loop_
_entity_poly.entity_id
_entity_poly.type
_entity_poly.pdbx_seq_one_letter_code
_entity_poly.pdbx_strand_id
1 'polypeptide(L)'
;AFNRRIGEFAAIHADPAGAVLDAAAWERRREAFLPTAEDGAFIESLMRPVRERGRFASWIAPPKTGIDSKPGDFEYVRLFE
;
A
#
# COMPACT_ATOMS: atom_id res chain seq x y z
N ALA A 1 -19.64 -3.70 4.79
CA ALA A 1 -20.35 -3.09 3.66
C ALA A 1 -19.41 -2.33 2.72
N PHE A 2 -18.55 -1.43 3.22
CA PHE A 2 -17.61 -0.61 2.42
C PHE A 2 -16.86 -1.38 1.32
N ASN A 3 -16.86 -0.82 0.10
CA ASN A 3 -16.13 -1.28 -1.09
C ASN A 3 -16.20 -2.80 -1.38
N ARG A 4 -17.40 -3.40 -1.26
CA ARG A 4 -17.65 -4.82 -1.55
C ARG A 4 -18.23 -4.99 -2.95
N ARG A 5 -17.66 -5.93 -3.72
CA ARG A 5 -18.16 -6.29 -5.07
C ARG A 5 -18.99 -7.59 -5.12
N ILE A 6 -19.09 -8.32 -4.00
CA ILE A 6 -19.75 -9.63 -3.92
C ILE A 6 -20.59 -9.72 -2.63
N GLY A 7 -21.76 -10.33 -2.75
CA GLY A 7 -22.70 -10.61 -1.66
C GLY A 7 -23.75 -9.50 -1.47
N GLU A 8 -24.46 -9.54 -0.34
CA GLU A 8 -25.59 -8.65 -0.02
C GLU A 8 -25.25 -7.16 -0.09
N PHE A 9 -23.99 -6.79 0.14
CA PHE A 9 -23.53 -5.40 0.11
C PHE A 9 -23.02 -4.94 -1.26
N ALA A 10 -23.06 -5.78 -2.31
CA ALA A 10 -22.53 -5.43 -3.63
C ALA A 10 -23.33 -4.31 -4.33
N ALA A 11 -24.60 -4.14 -3.95
CA ALA A 11 -25.51 -3.17 -4.55
C ALA A 11 -25.60 -1.84 -3.77
N ILE A 12 -24.81 -1.65 -2.71
CA ILE A 12 -24.86 -0.42 -1.89
C ILE A 12 -23.52 0.29 -1.87
N HIS A 13 -23.57 1.61 -1.69
CA HIS A 13 -22.42 2.40 -1.27
C HIS A 13 -22.49 2.60 0.23
N ALA A 14 -21.41 2.28 0.93
CA ALA A 14 -21.25 2.59 2.34
C ALA A 14 -19.88 3.22 2.55
N ASP A 15 -19.76 4.18 3.47
CA ASP A 15 -18.46 4.74 3.86
C ASP A 15 -17.72 3.84 4.87
N PRO A 16 -16.44 4.11 5.19
CA PRO A 16 -15.67 3.29 6.13
C PRO A 16 -16.26 3.25 7.55
N ALA A 17 -17.06 4.26 7.93
CA ALA A 17 -17.76 4.29 9.22
C ALA A 17 -19.06 3.46 9.21
N GLY A 18 -19.48 2.98 8.03
CA GLY A 18 -20.65 2.12 7.86
C GLY A 18 -21.93 2.86 7.47
N ALA A 19 -21.88 4.17 7.20
CA ALA A 19 -23.04 4.92 6.75
C ALA A 19 -23.36 4.60 5.27
N VAL A 20 -24.63 4.28 4.98
CA VAL A 20 -25.08 4.06 3.60
C VAL A 20 -25.17 5.40 2.88
N LEU A 21 -24.55 5.49 1.70
CA LEU A 21 -24.52 6.67 0.86
C LEU A 21 -25.34 6.43 -0.40
N ASP A 22 -25.96 7.50 -0.91
CA ASP A 22 -26.42 7.51 -2.29
C ASP A 22 -25.22 7.59 -3.27
N ALA A 23 -25.50 7.37 -4.55
CA ALA A 23 -24.46 7.36 -5.59
C ALA A 23 -23.74 8.72 -5.70
N ALA A 24 -24.45 9.84 -5.55
CA ALA A 24 -23.86 11.17 -5.69
C ALA A 24 -22.91 11.50 -4.52
N ALA A 25 -23.30 11.12 -3.29
CA ALA A 25 -22.49 11.26 -2.10
C ALA A 25 -21.27 10.32 -2.13
N TRP A 26 -21.42 9.12 -2.67
CA TRP A 26 -20.31 8.20 -2.91
C TRP A 26 -19.29 8.78 -3.90
N GLU A 27 -19.73 9.21 -5.09
CA GLU A 27 -18.81 9.73 -6.12
C GLU A 27 -18.06 10.99 -5.66
N ARG A 28 -18.69 11.86 -4.86
CA ARG A 28 -18.00 13.04 -4.30
C ARG A 28 -16.97 12.72 -3.22
N ARG A 29 -17.06 11.56 -2.54
CA ARG A 29 -16.26 11.24 -1.35
C ARG A 29 -15.33 10.04 -1.53
N ARG A 30 -15.54 9.22 -2.56
CA ARG A 30 -14.79 7.96 -2.78
C ARG A 30 -13.28 8.15 -2.79
N GLU A 31 -12.79 9.27 -3.31
CA GLU A 31 -11.36 9.60 -3.39
C GLU A 31 -10.75 9.91 -2.01
N ALA A 32 -11.57 10.33 -1.04
CA ALA A 32 -11.13 10.45 0.35
C ALA A 32 -11.06 9.10 1.08
N PHE A 33 -11.57 8.01 0.48
CA PHE A 33 -11.60 6.68 1.09
C PHE A 33 -10.70 5.67 0.38
N LEU A 34 -10.49 5.85 -0.92
CA LEU A 34 -9.77 4.91 -1.77
C LEU A 34 -8.66 5.67 -2.51
N PRO A 35 -7.50 5.03 -2.72
CA PRO A 35 -6.42 5.64 -3.49
C PRO A 35 -6.90 6.08 -4.87
N THR A 36 -6.51 7.30 -5.23
CA THR A 36 -6.72 7.87 -6.56
C THR A 36 -5.64 7.40 -7.54
N ALA A 37 -5.81 7.74 -8.82
CA ALA A 37 -4.76 7.52 -9.81
C ALA A 37 -3.50 8.35 -9.50
N GLU A 38 -3.67 9.56 -8.96
CA GLU A 38 -2.56 10.45 -8.56
C GLU A 38 -1.79 9.89 -7.37
N ASP A 39 -2.49 9.34 -6.36
CA ASP A 39 -1.86 8.64 -5.24
C ASP A 39 -1.03 7.45 -5.75
N GLY A 40 -1.58 6.69 -6.70
CA GLY A 40 -0.88 5.57 -7.35
C GLY A 40 0.39 6.01 -8.06
N ALA A 41 0.30 7.05 -8.89
CA ALA A 41 1.45 7.62 -9.59
C ALA A 41 2.53 8.14 -8.61
N PHE A 42 2.11 8.75 -7.50
CA PHE A 42 3.04 9.19 -6.46
C PHE A 42 3.77 8.00 -5.82
N ILE A 43 3.05 6.94 -5.42
CA ILE A 43 3.68 5.73 -4.87
C ILE A 43 4.65 5.10 -5.87
N GLU A 44 4.26 4.97 -7.14
CA GLU A 44 5.14 4.45 -8.19
C GLU A 44 6.43 5.26 -8.32
N SER A 45 6.36 6.58 -8.20
CA SER A 45 7.54 7.44 -8.24
C SER A 45 8.57 7.14 -7.12
N LEU A 46 8.11 6.58 -5.99
CA LEU A 46 8.96 6.19 -4.87
C LEU A 46 9.62 4.81 -5.08
N MET A 47 9.10 3.98 -5.98
CA MET A 47 9.48 2.57 -6.15
C MET A 47 10.79 2.40 -6.95
N ARG A 48 11.90 2.89 -6.39
CA ARG A 48 13.25 2.72 -6.95
C ARG A 48 14.01 1.59 -6.23
N PRO A 49 14.57 0.60 -6.95
CA PRO A 49 15.27 -0.51 -6.31
C PRO A 49 16.58 -0.06 -5.65
N VAL A 50 16.79 -0.50 -4.40
CA VAL A 50 18.06 -0.34 -3.65
C VAL A 50 18.63 -1.73 -3.41
N ARG A 51 19.81 -2.01 -3.98
CA ARG A 51 20.46 -3.34 -3.94
C ARG A 51 21.73 -3.38 -3.09
N GLU A 52 22.17 -2.22 -2.61
CA GLU A 52 23.35 -2.11 -1.76
C GLU A 52 23.06 -2.70 -0.37
N ARG A 53 24.01 -3.48 0.16
CA ARG A 53 23.87 -4.16 1.44
C ARG A 53 23.66 -3.14 2.57
N GLY A 54 22.72 -3.43 3.46
CA GLY A 54 22.39 -2.55 4.60
C GLY A 54 21.70 -1.24 4.21
N ARG A 55 21.38 -1.00 2.93
CA ARG A 55 20.65 0.17 2.47
C ARG A 55 19.18 -0.14 2.22
N PHE A 56 18.33 0.83 2.51
CA PHE A 56 16.88 0.75 2.33
C PHE A 56 16.40 1.94 1.49
N ALA A 57 15.29 1.76 0.78
CA ALA A 57 14.63 2.85 0.07
C ALA A 57 14.13 3.90 1.09
N SER A 58 14.05 5.16 0.69
CA SER A 58 13.73 6.28 1.59
C SER A 58 12.35 6.21 2.24
N TRP A 59 11.42 5.44 1.66
CA TRP A 59 10.05 5.30 2.13
C TRP A 59 9.85 4.17 3.15
N ILE A 60 10.88 3.35 3.43
CA ILE A 60 10.78 2.23 4.38
C ILE A 60 11.92 2.26 5.39
N ALA A 61 11.57 2.13 6.67
CA ALA A 61 12.55 2.03 7.75
C ALA A 61 13.27 0.67 7.73
N PRO A 62 14.52 0.60 8.20
CA PRO A 62 15.21 -0.68 8.40
C PRO A 62 14.44 -1.61 9.34
N PRO A 63 14.46 -2.94 9.12
CA PRO A 63 13.86 -3.90 10.04
C PRO A 63 14.63 -3.94 11.36
N LYS A 64 13.93 -4.30 12.44
CA LYS A 64 14.51 -4.37 13.79
C LYS A 64 15.62 -5.42 13.92
N THR A 65 15.47 -6.54 13.22
CA THR A 65 16.40 -7.69 13.30
C THR A 65 16.60 -8.26 11.90
N GLY A 66 17.80 -8.77 11.62
CA GLY A 66 18.08 -9.55 10.42
C GLY A 66 17.44 -10.95 10.47
N ILE A 67 17.69 -11.74 9.43
CA ILE A 67 17.20 -13.12 9.31
C ILE A 67 18.33 -14.06 9.75
N ASP A 68 17.99 -15.17 10.43
CA ASP A 68 18.98 -16.18 10.87
C ASP A 68 20.14 -15.61 11.70
N SER A 69 19.82 -14.64 12.58
CA SER A 69 20.81 -13.90 13.39
C SER A 69 21.93 -13.23 12.58
N LYS A 70 21.76 -13.07 11.27
CA LYS A 70 22.70 -12.33 10.41
C LYS A 70 22.56 -10.83 10.65
N PRO A 71 23.64 -10.06 10.47
CA PRO A 71 23.57 -8.60 10.60
C PRO A 71 22.70 -7.97 9.51
N GLY A 72 22.32 -6.70 9.70
CA GLY A 72 21.43 -5.99 8.77
C GLY A 72 22.04 -5.75 7.38
N ASP A 73 23.37 -5.76 7.28
CA ASP A 73 24.16 -5.59 6.05
C ASP A 73 24.62 -6.93 5.44
N PHE A 74 24.09 -8.06 5.92
CA PHE A 74 24.36 -9.35 5.30
C PHE A 74 23.89 -9.39 3.83
N GLU A 75 24.64 -10.08 2.97
CA GLU A 75 24.25 -10.31 1.58
C GLU A 75 23.16 -11.38 1.49
N TYR A 76 21.90 -10.95 1.66
CA TYR A 76 20.76 -11.86 1.58
C TYR A 76 20.51 -12.39 0.16
N VAL A 77 20.96 -11.68 -0.87
CA VAL A 77 20.83 -12.07 -2.28
C VAL A 77 22.12 -11.72 -3.02
N ARG A 78 22.74 -12.70 -3.67
CA ARG A 78 23.90 -12.50 -4.56
C ARG A 78 23.44 -12.53 -6.00
N LEU A 79 23.50 -11.39 -6.68
CA LEU A 79 23.02 -11.22 -8.06
C LEU A 79 24.14 -11.25 -9.11
N PHE A 80 25.39 -11.01 -8.70
CA PHE A 80 26.54 -10.91 -9.57
C PHE A 80 27.72 -11.68 -8.94
N GLU A 81 28.60 -12.22 -9.78
CA GLU A 81 29.90 -12.81 -9.40
C GLU A 81 31.02 -11.78 -9.48
#